data_AF-A0A7K6ULA0-F1
#
_entry.id   AF-A0A7K6ULA0-F1
#
_cell.length_a   1.000
_cell.length_b   1.000
_cell.length_c   1.000
_cell.angle_alpha   90.00
_cell.angle_beta   90.00
_cell.angle_gamma   90.00
#
_symmetry.space_group_name_H-M   'P 1'
#
loop_
_entity.id
_entity.type
_entity.pdbx_description
1 polymer ?
#
loop_
_entity_poly.entity_id
_entity_poly.type
_entity_poly.pdbx_seq_one_letter_code
_entity_poly.pdbx_strand_id
1 'polypeptide(L)'
;PQSYTASSRLPCIPHQLKCLLIVVVVVVILVVVIVAFLLLGLHLTETHAETGLDGEGTPQQLSMSKKERTGTFAVQDGLNTSAVVVYDYSKLLVSFRSWRHRACYITRVDKDNIPGLDTVTETFQQALVKDAGDHPVPLADRSILGTTINILCSTVPIYWA
;
A
#
# COMPACT_ATOMS: atom_id res chain seq x y z
N PRO A 1 -2.77 88.22 -20.47
CA PRO A 1 -2.39 86.86 -20.93
C PRO A 1 -2.79 85.82 -19.88
N GLN A 2 -3.77 84.95 -20.18
CA GLN A 2 -4.26 83.93 -19.26
C GLN A 2 -3.41 82.66 -19.40
N SER A 3 -2.84 82.19 -18.28
CA SER A 3 -2.05 80.96 -18.22
C SER A 3 -2.99 79.75 -18.12
N TYR A 4 -3.05 78.96 -19.18
CA TYR A 4 -3.79 77.70 -19.23
C TYR A 4 -2.96 76.60 -18.56
N THR A 5 -3.42 76.06 -17.44
CA THR A 5 -2.84 74.85 -16.83
C THR A 5 -3.36 73.62 -17.57
N ALA A 6 -2.43 72.85 -18.16
CA ALA A 6 -2.75 71.59 -18.81
C ALA A 6 -3.18 70.54 -17.77
N SER A 7 -4.42 70.05 -17.91
CA SER A 7 -4.93 68.91 -17.15
C SER A 7 -4.29 67.61 -17.65
N SER A 8 -3.56 66.93 -16.78
CA SER A 8 -2.97 65.61 -17.06
C SER A 8 -4.06 64.55 -17.09
N ARG A 9 -4.53 64.20 -18.29
CA ARG A 9 -5.39 63.02 -18.48
C ARG A 9 -4.55 61.76 -18.23
N LEU A 10 -4.93 60.96 -17.25
CA LEU A 10 -4.33 59.65 -17.02
C LEU A 10 -4.50 58.77 -18.27
N PRO A 11 -3.44 58.06 -18.71
CA PRO A 11 -3.50 57.22 -19.89
C PRO A 11 -4.48 56.06 -19.65
N CYS A 12 -5.44 55.92 -20.56
CA CYS A 12 -6.39 54.81 -20.57
C CYS A 12 -5.61 53.49 -20.68
N ILE A 13 -5.64 52.68 -19.61
CA ILE A 13 -5.06 51.33 -19.64
C ILE A 13 -5.78 50.53 -20.73
N PRO A 14 -5.07 49.98 -21.72
CA PRO A 14 -5.71 49.21 -22.79
C PRO A 14 -6.45 48.02 -22.18
N HIS A 15 -7.74 47.89 -22.50
CA HIS A 15 -8.63 46.83 -22.01
C HIS A 15 -8.01 45.43 -22.17
N GLN A 16 -7.26 45.23 -23.26
CA GLN A 16 -6.52 44.00 -23.57
C GLN A 16 -5.49 43.63 -22.49
N LEU A 17 -4.81 44.62 -21.90
CA LEU A 17 -3.82 44.39 -20.85
C LEU A 17 -4.49 43.98 -19.54
N LYS A 18 -5.65 44.58 -19.21
CA LYS A 18 -6.45 44.17 -18.04
C LYS A 18 -6.96 42.73 -18.17
N CYS A 19 -7.49 42.35 -19.34
CA CYS A 19 -7.93 40.98 -19.60
C CYS A 19 -6.77 39.99 -19.51
N LEU A 20 -5.61 40.32 -20.09
CA LEU A 20 -4.42 39.47 -20.03
C LEU A 20 -3.93 39.29 -18.58
N LEU A 21 -3.93 40.36 -17.79
CA LEU A 21 -3.55 40.31 -16.37
C LEU A 21 -4.51 39.42 -15.56
N ILE A 22 -5.81 39.49 -15.83
CA ILE A 22 -6.81 38.62 -15.20
C ILE A 22 -6.54 37.15 -15.56
N VAL A 23 -6.29 36.84 -16.84
CA VAL A 23 -5.98 35.48 -17.29
C VAL A 23 -4.72 34.96 -16.60
N VAL A 24 -3.66 35.76 -16.53
CA VAL A 24 -2.41 35.38 -15.84
C VAL A 24 -2.68 35.10 -14.36
N VAL A 25 -3.45 35.95 -13.68
CA VAL A 25 -3.80 35.75 -12.27
C VAL A 25 -4.59 34.44 -12.08
N VAL A 26 -5.57 34.17 -12.94
CA VAL A 26 -6.36 32.93 -12.88
C VAL A 26 -5.47 31.70 -13.09
N VAL A 27 -4.54 31.75 -14.05
CA VAL A 27 -3.59 30.65 -14.29
C VAL A 27 -2.67 30.44 -13.08
N VAL A 28 -2.15 31.51 -12.49
CA VAL A 28 -1.30 31.43 -11.28
C VAL A 28 -2.08 30.80 -10.12
N ILE A 29 -3.33 31.21 -9.89
CA ILE A 29 -4.19 30.63 -8.85
C ILE A 29 -4.41 29.13 -9.12
N LEU A 30 -4.69 28.75 -10.36
CA LEU A 30 -4.89 27.35 -10.74
C LEU A 30 -3.64 26.50 -10.47
N VAL A 31 -2.45 27.01 -10.82
CA VAL A 31 -1.17 26.33 -10.56
C VAL A 31 -0.96 26.16 -9.05
N VAL A 32 -1.19 27.20 -8.25
CA VAL A 32 -1.07 27.12 -6.77
C VAL A 32 -2.01 26.06 -6.19
N VAL A 33 -3.25 26.00 -6.67
CA VAL A 33 -4.24 24.99 -6.25
C VAL A 33 -3.76 23.58 -6.58
N ILE A 34 -3.27 23.34 -7.80
CA ILE A 34 -2.73 22.03 -8.21
C ILE A 34 -1.55 21.62 -7.32
N VAL A 35 -0.60 22.52 -7.10
CA VAL A 35 0.57 22.26 -6.24
C VAL A 35 0.14 21.93 -4.81
N ALA A 36 -0.84 22.65 -4.25
CA ALA A 36 -1.35 22.37 -2.92
C ALA A 36 -1.98 20.97 -2.82
N PHE A 37 -2.78 20.56 -3.81
CA PHE A 37 -3.34 19.21 -3.85
C PHE A 37 -2.28 18.13 -4.01
N LEU A 38 -1.26 18.36 -4.85
CA LEU A 38 -0.15 17.42 -5.02
C LEU A 38 0.65 17.25 -3.72
N LEU A 39 0.94 18.35 -3.02
CA LEU A 39 1.63 18.31 -1.74
C LEU A 39 0.79 17.61 -0.66
N LEU A 40 -0.51 17.90 -0.59
CA LEU A 40 -1.42 17.22 0.35
C LEU A 40 -1.53 15.72 0.05
N GLY A 41 -1.61 15.35 -1.23
CA GLY A 41 -1.66 13.96 -1.67
C GLY A 41 -0.36 13.20 -1.36
N LEU A 42 0.80 13.84 -1.54
CA LEU A 42 2.09 13.24 -1.26
C LEU A 42 2.29 13.00 0.24
N HIS A 43 1.94 13.98 1.10
CA HIS A 43 2.01 13.84 2.56
C HIS A 43 1.11 12.72 3.11
N LEU A 44 0.00 12.40 2.44
CA LEU A 44 -0.86 11.28 2.82
C LEU A 44 -0.38 9.93 2.29
N THR A 45 0.59 9.92 1.37
CA THR A 45 1.15 8.69 0.78
C THR A 45 2.40 8.20 1.54
N GLU A 46 2.99 9.03 2.40
CA GLU A 46 4.21 8.70 3.16
C GLU A 46 3.95 7.96 4.49
N THR A 47 2.70 7.88 4.96
CA THR A 47 2.35 7.36 6.29
C THR A 47 2.18 5.83 6.40
N HIS A 48 2.47 5.06 5.35
CA HIS A 48 2.15 3.61 5.32
C HIS A 48 3.24 2.68 4.76
N ALA A 49 4.45 3.18 4.54
CA ALA A 49 5.61 2.36 4.20
C ALA A 49 6.60 2.35 5.37
N GLU A 50 6.23 1.69 6.47
CA GLU A 50 7.21 1.39 7.51
C GLU A 50 8.17 0.32 6.96
N THR A 51 9.33 0.76 6.46
CA THR A 51 10.51 -0.11 6.26
C THR A 51 10.93 -0.65 7.62
N GLY A 52 10.40 -1.82 7.97
CA GLY A 52 10.65 -2.49 9.23
C GLY A 52 11.96 -3.27 9.24
N LEU A 53 12.88 -2.76 10.07
CA LEU A 53 14.07 -3.37 10.69
C LEU A 53 15.41 -3.34 9.94
N ASP A 54 16.17 -2.34 10.37
CA ASP A 54 17.62 -2.25 10.48
C ASP A 54 18.16 -3.43 11.32
N GLY A 55 18.79 -4.40 10.65
CA GLY A 55 19.35 -5.60 11.28
C GLY A 55 19.71 -6.65 10.25
N GLU A 56 20.91 -6.53 9.67
CA GLU A 56 21.66 -7.56 8.91
C GLU A 56 20.82 -8.62 8.17
N GLY A 57 19.79 -8.17 7.47
CA GLY A 57 18.80 -9.00 6.81
C GLY A 57 18.40 -8.35 5.49
N THR A 58 18.12 -9.17 4.48
CA THR A 58 17.69 -8.69 3.16
C THR A 58 16.47 -7.79 3.33
N PRO A 59 16.38 -6.63 2.64
CA PRO A 59 15.28 -5.68 2.84
C PRO A 59 13.94 -6.36 2.56
N GLN A 60 13.21 -6.65 3.63
CA GLN A 60 11.92 -7.31 3.58
C GLN A 60 10.84 -6.22 3.43
N GLN A 61 10.11 -6.22 2.32
CA GLN A 61 9.02 -5.28 2.14
C GLN A 61 7.90 -5.62 3.14
N LEU A 62 7.63 -4.69 4.04
CA LEU A 62 6.64 -4.79 5.11
C LEU A 62 5.54 -3.75 4.88
N SER A 63 4.29 -4.15 5.07
CA SER A 63 3.15 -3.24 5.06
C SER A 63 2.19 -3.58 6.20
N MET A 64 1.82 -2.58 7.00
CA MET A 64 0.89 -2.74 8.12
C MET A 64 -0.39 -1.95 7.93
N SER A 65 -1.53 -2.58 8.23
CA SER A 65 -2.84 -1.94 8.29
C SER A 65 -3.33 -1.96 9.73
N LYS A 66 -3.29 -0.80 10.41
CA LYS A 66 -3.82 -0.66 11.77
C LYS A 66 -5.34 -0.86 11.82
N LYS A 67 -6.05 -0.45 10.76
CA LYS A 67 -7.51 -0.57 10.62
C LYS A 67 -7.94 -2.04 10.57
N GLU A 68 -7.25 -2.85 9.76
CA GLU A 68 -7.55 -4.27 9.60
C GLU A 68 -6.78 -5.15 10.60
N ARG A 69 -5.85 -4.56 11.36
CA ARG A 69 -4.91 -5.26 12.24
C ARG A 69 -4.19 -6.39 11.50
N THR A 70 -3.61 -6.06 10.36
CA THR A 70 -2.87 -7.01 9.52
C THR A 70 -1.44 -6.54 9.25
N GLY A 71 -0.50 -7.48 9.21
CA GLY A 71 0.87 -7.26 8.75
C GLY A 71 1.15 -8.13 7.52
N THR A 72 1.70 -7.53 6.46
CA THR A 72 2.04 -8.22 5.21
C THR A 72 3.53 -8.16 4.99
N PHE A 73 4.13 -9.30 4.66
CA PHE A 73 5.58 -9.47 4.48
C PHE A 73 5.86 -10.18 3.16
N ALA A 74 6.73 -9.60 2.34
CA ALA A 74 7.25 -10.27 1.15
C ALA A 74 8.45 -11.14 1.55
N VAL A 75 8.33 -12.46 1.44
CA VAL A 75 9.37 -13.44 1.80
C VAL A 75 9.84 -14.23 0.60
N GLN A 76 10.95 -14.97 0.76
CA GLN A 76 11.33 -16.00 -0.19
C GLN A 76 10.81 -17.35 0.29
N ASP A 77 10.28 -18.17 -0.62
CA ASP A 77 9.76 -19.49 -0.30
C ASP A 77 10.83 -20.60 -0.27
N GLY A 78 12.11 -20.23 -0.24
CA GLY A 78 13.23 -21.18 -0.20
C GLY A 78 13.53 -21.86 -1.54
N LEU A 79 12.67 -21.71 -2.56
CA LEU A 79 12.85 -22.26 -3.91
C LEU A 79 13.26 -21.18 -4.93
N ASN A 80 13.88 -20.11 -4.46
CA ASN A 80 14.19 -18.89 -5.21
C ASN A 80 12.95 -18.20 -5.78
N THR A 81 11.77 -18.44 -5.22
CA THR A 81 10.54 -17.76 -5.61
C THR A 81 10.00 -16.87 -4.49
N SER A 82 9.30 -15.81 -4.87
CA SER A 82 8.70 -14.91 -3.89
C SER A 82 7.42 -15.50 -3.34
N ALA A 83 7.16 -15.20 -2.07
CA ALA A 83 5.92 -15.48 -1.40
C ALA A 83 5.49 -14.27 -0.58
N VAL A 84 4.22 -14.24 -0.24
CA VAL A 84 3.64 -13.24 0.64
C VAL A 84 3.08 -13.93 1.87
N VAL A 85 3.47 -13.43 3.04
CA VAL A 85 2.91 -13.82 4.34
C VAL A 85 2.03 -12.70 4.85
N VAL A 86 0.80 -13.01 5.24
CA VAL A 86 -0.11 -12.05 5.89
C VAL A 86 -0.50 -12.58 7.26
N TYR A 87 -0.17 -11.81 8.29
CA TYR A 87 -0.71 -11.95 9.64
C TYR A 87 -2.01 -11.16 9.74
N ASP A 88 -3.10 -11.82 10.11
CA ASP A 88 -4.36 -11.19 10.50
C ASP A 88 -4.55 -11.37 12.00
N TYR A 89 -4.11 -10.37 12.77
CA TYR A 89 -4.19 -10.37 14.23
C TYR A 89 -5.63 -10.22 14.73
N SER A 90 -6.56 -9.78 13.88
CA SER A 90 -7.98 -9.67 14.24
C SER A 90 -8.67 -11.04 14.22
N LYS A 91 -8.29 -11.90 13.27
CA LYS A 91 -8.82 -13.25 13.09
C LYS A 91 -7.95 -14.35 13.69
N LEU A 92 -6.76 -14.00 14.18
CA LEU A 92 -5.75 -14.93 14.67
C LEU A 92 -5.39 -15.97 13.59
N LEU A 93 -5.14 -15.48 12.38
CA LEU A 93 -4.77 -16.28 11.23
C LEU A 93 -3.47 -15.77 10.62
N VAL A 94 -2.70 -16.69 10.06
CA VAL A 94 -1.56 -16.38 9.21
C VAL A 94 -1.76 -17.09 7.89
N SER A 95 -1.55 -16.39 6.79
CA SER A 95 -1.63 -16.94 5.44
C SER A 95 -0.31 -16.83 4.71
N PHE A 96 -0.06 -17.78 3.82
CA PHE A 96 1.10 -17.84 2.98
C PHE A 96 0.69 -18.15 1.54
N ARG A 97 1.23 -17.37 0.62
CA ARG A 97 1.00 -17.51 -0.82
C ARG A 97 2.32 -17.42 -1.57
N SER A 98 2.83 -18.56 -2.02
CA SER A 98 3.93 -18.60 -2.99
C SER A 98 3.42 -18.24 -4.39
N TRP A 99 4.26 -17.55 -5.16
CA TRP A 99 3.98 -17.22 -6.55
C TRP A 99 3.93 -18.46 -7.46
N ARG A 100 4.73 -19.48 -7.15
CA ARG A 100 4.88 -20.68 -7.99
C ARG A 100 3.79 -21.72 -7.71
N HIS A 101 3.35 -21.81 -6.46
CA HIS A 101 2.36 -22.79 -6.04
C HIS A 101 0.94 -22.30 -6.29
N ARG A 102 0.06 -23.18 -6.76
CA ARG A 102 -1.34 -22.87 -7.08
C ARG A 102 -2.29 -23.01 -5.88
N ALA A 103 -1.76 -22.84 -4.68
CA ALA A 103 -2.51 -22.91 -3.42
C ALA A 103 -2.16 -21.73 -2.50
N CYS A 104 -3.09 -21.37 -1.63
CA CYS A 104 -2.84 -20.51 -0.48
C CYS A 104 -2.97 -21.37 0.77
N TYR A 105 -2.03 -21.24 1.69
CA TYR A 105 -2.07 -21.97 2.95
C TYR A 105 -2.38 -21.01 4.08
N ILE A 106 -3.15 -21.47 5.05
CA ILE A 106 -3.47 -20.70 6.25
C ILE A 106 -3.24 -21.55 7.49
N THR A 107 -2.89 -20.92 8.60
CA THR A 107 -2.83 -21.55 9.91
C THR A 107 -3.40 -20.64 10.98
N ARG A 108 -3.86 -21.23 12.09
CA ARG A 108 -4.32 -20.48 13.25
C ARG A 108 -3.13 -20.12 14.13
N VAL A 109 -3.18 -18.95 14.73
CA VAL A 109 -2.20 -18.54 15.73
C VAL A 109 -2.85 -18.34 17.07
N ASP A 110 -2.07 -18.58 18.12
CA ASP A 110 -2.49 -18.26 19.47
C ASP A 110 -2.26 -16.76 19.73
N LYS A 111 -3.18 -16.13 20.44
CA LYS A 111 -3.08 -14.70 20.75
C LYS A 111 -1.92 -14.37 21.68
N ASP A 112 -1.62 -15.29 22.59
CA ASP A 112 -0.56 -15.15 23.61
C ASP A 112 0.78 -15.69 23.09
N ASN A 113 0.78 -16.45 21.99
CA ASN A 113 1.97 -17.01 21.36
C ASN A 113 1.93 -16.88 19.82
N ILE A 114 2.17 -15.66 19.34
CA ILE A 114 2.22 -15.38 17.90
C ILE A 114 3.62 -15.75 17.38
N PRO A 115 3.74 -16.70 16.42
CA PRO A 115 5.03 -17.12 15.89
C PRO A 115 5.71 -16.03 15.05
N GLY A 116 7.04 -15.98 15.13
CA GLY A 116 7.88 -15.14 14.30
C GLY A 116 7.79 -15.48 12.81
N LEU A 117 8.20 -14.53 11.95
CA LEU A 117 8.11 -14.66 10.49
C LEU A 117 8.96 -15.81 9.95
N ASP A 118 10.12 -16.04 10.55
CA ASP A 118 11.04 -17.14 10.28
C ASP A 118 10.36 -18.50 10.51
N THR A 119 9.76 -18.67 11.69
CA THR A 119 9.06 -19.90 12.10
C THR A 119 7.88 -20.19 11.18
N VAL A 120 7.10 -19.15 10.86
CA VAL A 120 5.95 -19.25 9.95
C VAL A 120 6.40 -19.64 8.55
N THR A 121 7.44 -18.98 8.03
CA THR A 121 7.93 -19.23 6.67
C THR A 121 8.44 -20.66 6.54
N GLU A 122 9.20 -21.16 7.54
CA GLU A 122 9.66 -22.55 7.56
C GLU A 122 8.49 -23.54 7.59
N THR A 123 7.48 -23.29 8.42
CA THR A 123 6.29 -24.16 8.53
C THR A 123 5.57 -24.29 7.18
N PHE A 124 5.38 -23.18 6.48
CA PHE A 124 4.73 -23.19 5.18
C PHE A 124 5.61 -23.81 4.09
N GLN A 125 6.93 -23.59 4.11
CA GLN A 125 7.85 -24.27 3.19
C GLN A 125 7.77 -25.79 3.34
N GLN A 126 7.71 -26.29 4.58
CA GLN A 126 7.51 -27.73 4.83
C GLN A 126 6.14 -28.21 4.30
N ALA A 127 5.08 -27.41 4.46
CA ALA A 127 3.76 -27.73 3.92
C ALA A 127 3.76 -27.82 2.38
N LEU A 128 4.47 -26.92 1.69
CA LEU A 128 4.63 -26.98 0.22
C LEU A 128 5.30 -28.26 -0.25
N VAL A 129 6.35 -28.71 0.45
CA VAL A 129 7.05 -29.96 0.13
C VAL A 129 6.15 -31.17 0.38
N LYS A 130 5.33 -31.13 1.43
CA LYS A 130 4.37 -32.20 1.76
C LYS A 130 3.18 -32.25 0.81
N ASP A 131 2.68 -31.11 0.33
CA ASP A 131 1.60 -31.05 -0.67
C ASP A 131 2.01 -31.69 -2.00
N ALA A 132 3.30 -31.66 -2.35
CA ALA A 132 3.82 -32.42 -3.49
C ALA A 132 3.76 -33.95 -3.29
N GLY A 133 3.53 -34.44 -2.07
CA GLY A 133 3.44 -35.85 -1.72
C GLY A 133 2.07 -36.22 -1.14
N ASP A 134 1.11 -36.50 -2.02
CA ASP A 134 -0.15 -37.28 -1.89
C ASP A 134 -0.99 -37.23 -0.57
N HIS A 135 -0.69 -36.35 0.37
CA HIS A 135 -1.48 -36.15 1.58
C HIS A 135 -2.45 -34.98 1.35
N PRO A 136 -3.76 -35.25 1.18
CA PRO A 136 -4.72 -34.19 0.91
C PRO A 136 -4.85 -33.30 2.15
N VAL A 137 -4.31 -32.10 2.03
CA VAL A 137 -4.47 -31.05 3.01
C VAL A 137 -5.95 -30.61 3.02
N PRO A 138 -6.60 -30.45 4.18
CA PRO A 138 -8.02 -30.08 4.20
C PRO A 138 -8.22 -28.66 3.66
N LEU A 139 -9.27 -28.47 2.85
CA LEU A 139 -9.68 -27.15 2.39
C LEU A 139 -10.10 -26.28 3.57
N ALA A 140 -9.65 -25.04 3.56
CA ALA A 140 -10.09 -24.03 4.50
C ALA A 140 -11.35 -23.30 3.99
N ASP A 141 -12.26 -22.99 4.90
CA ASP A 141 -13.42 -22.16 4.58
C ASP A 141 -12.99 -20.71 4.41
N ARG A 142 -13.36 -20.12 3.28
CA ARG A 142 -13.06 -18.73 2.93
C ARG A 142 -13.81 -17.72 3.81
N SER A 143 -14.91 -18.14 4.45
CA SER A 143 -15.73 -17.28 5.31
C SER A 143 -14.99 -16.74 6.56
N ILE A 144 -13.93 -17.42 6.98
CA ILE A 144 -13.18 -17.06 8.20
C ILE A 144 -12.10 -16.01 7.94
N LEU A 145 -11.82 -15.71 6.68
CA LEU A 145 -10.70 -14.87 6.28
C LEU A 145 -11.02 -13.38 6.40
N GLY A 146 -10.03 -12.59 6.81
CA GLY A 146 -10.08 -11.14 6.65
C GLY A 146 -9.92 -10.71 5.19
N THR A 147 -10.21 -9.44 4.90
CA THR A 147 -10.17 -8.86 3.55
C THR A 147 -8.82 -9.07 2.87
N THR A 148 -7.71 -8.82 3.58
CA THR A 148 -6.35 -8.91 3.05
C THR A 148 -6.01 -10.33 2.58
N ILE A 149 -6.30 -11.33 3.42
CA ILE A 149 -6.08 -12.75 3.07
C ILE A 149 -7.01 -13.17 1.94
N ASN A 150 -8.27 -12.71 1.97
CA ASN A 150 -9.25 -13.03 0.93
C ASN A 150 -8.85 -12.49 -0.45
N ILE A 151 -8.22 -11.31 -0.51
CA ILE A 151 -7.66 -10.74 -1.73
C ILE A 151 -6.43 -11.53 -2.17
N LEU A 152 -5.49 -11.77 -1.26
CA LEU A 152 -4.25 -12.51 -1.54
C LEU A 152 -4.52 -13.89 -2.15
N CYS A 153 -5.50 -14.59 -1.61
CA CYS A 153 -5.81 -15.99 -1.96
C CYS A 153 -6.96 -16.09 -2.97
N SER A 154 -7.30 -15.00 -3.66
CA SER A 154 -8.57 -14.90 -4.36
C SER A 154 -8.76 -15.85 -5.55
N THR A 155 -7.67 -16.21 -6.22
CA THR A 155 -7.62 -16.96 -7.47
C THR A 155 -7.24 -18.42 -7.29
N VAL A 156 -7.11 -18.90 -6.05
CA VAL A 156 -6.60 -20.24 -5.74
C VAL A 156 -7.36 -20.92 -4.61
N PRO A 157 -7.33 -22.27 -4.56
CA PRO A 157 -7.80 -23.00 -3.39
C PRO A 157 -7.00 -22.64 -2.15
N ILE A 158 -7.66 -22.76 -1.00
CA ILE A 158 -7.12 -22.41 0.31
C ILE A 158 -7.10 -23.67 1.16
N TYR A 159 -5.96 -23.95 1.78
CA TYR A 159 -5.71 -25.16 2.55
C TYR A 159 -5.17 -24.81 3.93
N TRP A 160 -5.36 -25.71 4.90
CA TRP A 160 -4.76 -25.59 6.23
C TRP A 160 -3.30 -26.07 6.23
N ALA A 161 -2.33 -25.27 6.68
CA ALA A 161 -0.97 -25.77 6.89
C ALA A 161 -0.83 -26.62 8.16
#